data_AF-A0A259GX31-F1
#
_entry.id   AF-A0A259GX31-F1
#
_cell.length_a   1.000
_cell.length_b   1.000
_cell.length_c   1.000
_cell.angle_alpha   90.00
_cell.angle_beta   90.00
_cell.angle_gamma   90.00
#
_symmetry.space_group_name_H-M   'P 1'
#
loop_
_entity.id
_entity.type
_entity.pdbx_description
1 polymer ?
#
loop_
_entity_poly.entity_id
_entity_poly.type
_entity_poly.pdbx_seq_one_letter_code
_entity_poly.pdbx_strand_id
1 'polypeptide(L)'
;IDGEEAPQVMPASAIRSRYLAKLTNPREVWRLLTGGVNLGKLFKGLRSAAAVAPATPSGLVAEMKAGLAAFEGSVAILLANGDRTAQMFAEVWDGADPRVQRIDSGSHSFSVEPARAWLQARLVEALHS
;
A
#
# COMPACT_ATOMS: atom_id res chain seq x y z
N ILE A 1 7.30 27.10 19.72
CA ILE A 1 7.45 25.68 20.08
C ILE A 1 7.64 24.95 18.77
N ASP A 2 8.89 24.64 18.47
CA ASP A 2 9.30 23.86 17.30
C ASP A 2 8.76 22.44 17.45
N GLY A 3 7.95 22.01 16.47
CA GLY A 3 7.40 20.67 16.39
C GLY A 3 8.26 19.82 15.48
N GLU A 4 9.13 19.04 16.09
CA GLU A 4 10.06 18.11 15.44
C GLU A 4 9.31 17.10 14.55
N GLU A 5 9.49 17.20 13.24
CA GLU A 5 8.86 16.33 12.24
C GLU A 5 9.57 14.97 12.22
N ALA A 6 8.90 13.95 12.77
CA ALA A 6 9.44 12.60 12.85
C ALA A 6 9.66 11.99 11.44
N PRO A 7 10.75 11.24 11.19
CA PRO A 7 11.05 10.73 9.86
C PRO A 7 10.00 9.72 9.41
N GLN A 8 9.31 10.02 8.31
CA GLN A 8 8.34 9.12 7.68
C GLN A 8 9.05 7.88 7.14
N VAL A 9 9.08 6.81 7.92
CA VAL A 9 9.63 5.51 7.50
C VAL A 9 8.70 4.92 6.43
N MET A 10 9.20 4.94 5.20
CA MET A 10 8.53 4.38 4.03
C MET A 10 8.31 2.86 4.20
N PRO A 11 7.09 2.30 4.00
CA PRO A 11 6.86 0.85 3.99
C PRO A 11 7.65 0.15 2.88
N ALA A 12 8.15 -1.05 3.17
CA ALA A 12 9.04 -1.83 2.31
C ALA A 12 8.37 -2.39 1.03
N SER A 13 7.04 -2.48 0.98
CA SER A 13 6.25 -2.83 -0.23
C SER A 13 6.35 -1.79 -1.35
N ALA A 14 6.20 -0.52 -1.00
CA ALA A 14 6.23 0.59 -1.96
C ALA A 14 7.60 0.74 -2.65
N ILE A 15 8.64 0.20 -2.02
CA ILE A 15 9.99 0.09 -2.60
C ILE A 15 10.01 -1.06 -3.63
N ARG A 16 9.42 -2.22 -3.32
CA ARG A 16 9.41 -3.40 -4.20
C ARG A 16 8.65 -3.18 -5.50
N SER A 17 7.48 -2.55 -5.46
CA SER A 17 6.67 -2.28 -6.67
C SER A 17 7.35 -1.28 -7.62
N ARG A 18 7.98 -0.23 -7.08
CA ARG A 18 8.76 0.74 -7.87
C ARG A 18 10.03 0.14 -8.47
N TYR A 19 10.66 -0.84 -7.82
CA TYR A 19 11.84 -1.53 -8.35
C TYR A 19 11.49 -2.49 -9.51
N LEU A 20 10.37 -3.21 -9.40
CA LEU A 20 9.91 -4.14 -10.46
C LEU A 20 9.51 -3.40 -11.76
N ALA A 21 8.90 -2.22 -11.65
CA ALA A 21 8.59 -1.37 -12.80
C ALA A 21 9.85 -0.77 -13.48
N LYS A 22 10.97 -0.66 -12.76
CA LYS A 22 12.26 -0.21 -13.32
C LYS A 22 13.07 -1.33 -13.97
N LEU A 23 12.91 -2.57 -13.50
CA LEU A 23 13.57 -3.75 -14.09
C LEU A 23 13.02 -4.12 -15.47
N THR A 24 11.84 -3.64 -15.84
CA THR A 24 11.22 -3.84 -17.16
C THR A 24 11.65 -2.81 -18.20
N ASN A 25 12.45 -1.80 -17.82
CA ASN A 25 12.97 -0.80 -18.75
C ASN A 25 14.40 -1.15 -19.21
N PRO A 26 14.60 -1.66 -20.43
CA PRO A 26 15.88 -2.19 -20.89
C PRO A 26 17.01 -1.14 -20.92
N ARG A 27 16.68 0.15 -21.04
CA ARG A 27 17.67 1.25 -20.96
C ARG A 27 18.17 1.50 -19.54
N GLU A 28 17.34 1.32 -18.52
CA GLU A 28 17.78 1.46 -17.11
C GLU A 28 18.62 0.25 -16.68
N VAL A 29 18.32 -0.95 -17.19
CA VAL A 29 19.13 -2.16 -17.02
C VAL A 29 20.50 -2.02 -17.70
N TRP A 30 20.56 -1.40 -18.89
CA TRP A 30 21.83 -1.08 -19.55
C TRP A 30 22.66 -0.06 -18.77
N ARG A 31 22.03 0.99 -18.19
CA ARG A 31 22.69 1.98 -17.31
C ARG A 31 23.21 1.37 -16.00
N LEU A 32 22.55 0.34 -15.49
CA LEU A 32 22.99 -0.48 -14.35
C LEU A 32 24.28 -1.27 -14.68
N LEU A 33 24.40 -1.78 -15.92
CA LEU A 33 25.56 -2.54 -16.39
C LEU A 33 26.75 -1.65 -16.80
N THR A 34 26.52 -0.42 -17.28
CA THR A 34 27.58 0.49 -17.74
C THR A 34 28.20 1.38 -16.65
N GLY A 35 27.99 1.06 -15.35
CA GLY A 35 28.73 1.69 -14.24
C GLY A 35 28.14 2.97 -13.65
N GLY A 36 26.88 3.32 -13.96
CA GLY A 36 26.24 4.54 -13.46
C GLY A 36 25.70 4.47 -12.03
N VAL A 37 25.89 3.37 -11.31
CA VAL A 37 25.32 3.15 -9.98
C VAL A 37 26.30 2.40 -9.08
N ASN A 38 26.54 2.97 -7.90
CA ASN A 38 27.40 2.38 -6.88
C ASN A 38 26.79 1.05 -6.38
N LEU A 39 27.22 -0.07 -6.95
CA LEU A 39 26.75 -1.42 -6.60
C LEU A 39 26.84 -1.69 -5.09
N GLY A 40 27.87 -1.17 -4.42
CA GLY A 40 28.01 -1.24 -2.96
C GLY A 40 26.87 -0.53 -2.18
N LYS A 41 26.39 0.61 -2.67
CA LYS A 41 25.23 1.31 -2.08
C LYS A 41 23.93 0.56 -2.34
N LEU A 42 23.81 -0.10 -3.50
CA LEU A 42 22.64 -0.92 -3.84
C LEU A 42 22.57 -2.18 -2.96
N PHE A 43 23.69 -2.90 -2.80
CA PHE A 43 23.80 -4.05 -1.90
C PHE A 43 23.57 -3.66 -0.44
N LYS A 44 24.09 -2.52 0.00
CA LYS A 44 23.83 -1.99 1.35
C LYS A 44 22.35 -1.64 1.53
N GLY A 45 21.72 -1.00 0.55
CA GLY A 45 20.29 -0.69 0.56
C GLY A 45 19.40 -1.93 0.59
N LEU A 46 19.75 -2.97 -0.18
CA LEU A 46 19.03 -4.23 -0.20
C LEU A 46 19.18 -5.01 1.13
N ARG A 47 20.39 -5.02 1.71
CA ARG A 47 20.63 -5.60 3.03
C ARG A 47 19.92 -4.83 4.14
N SER A 48 19.88 -3.50 4.06
CA SER A 48 19.11 -2.68 5.01
C SER A 48 17.62 -2.93 4.88
N ALA A 49 17.06 -3.03 3.67
CA ALA A 49 15.66 -3.34 3.46
C ALA A 49 15.27 -4.75 3.94
N ALA A 50 16.19 -5.72 3.81
CA ALA A 50 16.02 -7.08 4.34
C ALA A 50 16.23 -7.18 5.86
N ALA A 51 16.95 -6.24 6.47
CA ALA A 51 17.20 -6.17 7.91
C ALA A 51 16.16 -5.35 8.68
N VAL A 52 15.22 -4.68 7.99
CA VAL A 52 14.05 -4.10 8.64
C VAL A 52 13.19 -5.25 9.15
N ALA A 53 13.31 -5.54 10.44
CA ALA A 53 12.41 -6.44 11.13
C ALA A 53 10.96 -5.99 10.84
N PRO A 54 10.02 -6.93 10.60
CA PRO A 54 8.62 -6.56 10.45
C PRO A 54 8.22 -5.75 11.68
N ALA A 55 7.67 -4.55 11.45
CA ALA A 55 7.15 -3.72 12.53
C ALA A 55 6.24 -4.61 13.39
N THR A 56 6.42 -4.56 14.72
CA THR A 56 5.57 -5.28 15.66
C THR A 56 4.12 -5.02 15.28
N PRO A 57 3.28 -6.06 15.06
CA PRO A 57 1.89 -5.85 14.67
C PRO A 57 1.23 -4.91 15.67
N SER A 58 0.85 -3.72 15.24
CA SER A 58 0.09 -2.80 16.09
C SER A 58 -1.21 -3.52 16.50
N GLY A 59 -1.56 -3.47 17.80
CA GLY A 59 -2.82 -4.03 18.32
C GLY A 59 -4.06 -3.58 17.52
N LEU A 60 -3.97 -2.42 16.87
CA LEU A 60 -4.97 -1.86 15.97
C LEU A 60 -5.52 -2.86 14.93
N VAL A 61 -4.70 -3.70 14.29
CA VAL A 61 -5.20 -4.66 13.29
C VAL A 61 -6.10 -5.70 13.95
N ALA A 62 -5.71 -6.18 15.13
CA ALA A 62 -6.52 -7.13 15.90
C ALA A 62 -7.80 -6.48 16.44
N GLU A 63 -7.71 -5.24 16.93
CA GLU A 63 -8.86 -4.46 17.39
C GLU A 63 -9.86 -4.18 16.25
N MET A 64 -9.38 -3.81 15.06
CA MET A 64 -10.22 -3.65 13.88
C MET A 64 -10.91 -4.96 13.49
N LYS A 65 -10.18 -6.09 13.49
CA LYS A 65 -10.76 -7.42 13.22
C LYS A 65 -11.86 -7.77 14.22
N ALA A 66 -11.59 -7.56 15.51
CA ALA A 66 -12.56 -7.83 16.57
C ALA A 66 -13.81 -6.93 16.45
N GLY A 67 -13.62 -5.63 16.24
CA GLY A 67 -14.71 -4.67 16.07
C GLY A 67 -15.57 -4.99 14.85
N LEU A 68 -14.96 -5.31 13.71
CA LEU A 68 -15.70 -5.70 12.51
C LEU A 68 -16.39 -7.07 12.63
N ALA A 69 -15.87 -7.99 13.45
CA ALA A 69 -16.52 -9.28 13.72
C ALA A 69 -17.74 -9.14 14.65
N ALA A 70 -17.73 -8.13 15.53
CA ALA A 70 -18.85 -7.82 16.43
C ALA A 70 -19.93 -6.93 15.79
N PHE A 71 -19.68 -6.37 14.60
CA PHE A 71 -20.63 -5.54 13.88
C PHE A 71 -21.62 -6.41 13.10
N GLU A 72 -22.92 -6.24 13.36
CA GLU A 72 -23.98 -7.06 12.75
C GLU A 72 -24.40 -6.60 11.35
N GLY A 73 -23.92 -5.44 10.89
CA GLY A 73 -24.24 -4.89 9.57
C GLY A 73 -23.28 -5.32 8.45
N SER A 74 -23.60 -4.91 7.23
CA SER A 74 -22.74 -5.10 6.07
C SER A 74 -21.49 -4.20 6.14
N VAL A 75 -20.34 -4.76 5.75
CA VAL A 75 -19.06 -4.04 5.75
C VAL A 75 -18.41 -4.20 4.38
N ALA A 76 -18.03 -3.08 3.77
CA ALA A 76 -17.19 -3.04 2.58
C ALA A 76 -15.89 -2.29 2.89
N ILE A 77 -14.75 -2.86 2.50
CA ILE A 77 -13.43 -2.27 2.64
C ILE A 77 -12.96 -1.86 1.24
N LEU A 78 -12.90 -0.56 0.97
CA LEU A 78 -12.62 -0.03 -0.36
C LEU A 78 -11.15 0.39 -0.49
N LEU A 79 -10.43 -0.18 -1.46
CA LEU A 79 -9.00 0.07 -1.65
C LEU A 79 -8.69 0.53 -3.08
N ALA A 80 -7.95 1.63 -3.20
CA ALA A 80 -7.37 2.08 -4.46
C ALA A 80 -5.96 1.46 -4.62
N ASN A 81 -5.74 0.61 -5.62
CA ASN A 81 -4.52 -0.21 -5.71
C ASN A 81 -3.22 0.62 -5.81
N GLY A 82 -3.29 1.81 -6.40
CA GLY A 82 -2.16 2.74 -6.50
C GLY A 82 -1.97 3.64 -5.29
N ASP A 83 -2.90 3.64 -4.33
CA ASP A 83 -2.77 4.40 -3.08
C ASP A 83 -1.81 3.69 -2.13
N ARG A 84 -0.88 4.47 -1.58
CA ARG A 84 0.13 3.96 -0.64
C ARG A 84 -0.50 3.49 0.67
N THR A 85 -1.51 4.19 1.16
CA THR A 85 -2.19 3.81 2.41
C THR A 85 -2.95 2.50 2.23
N ALA A 86 -3.68 2.35 1.13
CA ALA A 86 -4.33 1.10 0.76
C ALA A 86 -3.35 -0.07 0.61
N GLN A 87 -2.15 0.17 0.05
CA GLN A 87 -1.10 -0.85 -0.04
C GLN A 87 -0.60 -1.29 1.35
N MET A 88 -0.34 -0.34 2.26
CA MET A 88 0.07 -0.65 3.63
C MET A 88 -1.02 -1.42 4.38
N PHE A 89 -2.28 -1.03 4.21
CA PHE A 89 -3.41 -1.76 4.78
C PHE A 89 -3.46 -3.21 4.26
N ALA A 90 -3.31 -3.40 2.94
CA ALA A 90 -3.33 -4.72 2.32
C ALA A 90 -2.15 -5.63 2.72
N GLU A 91 -1.03 -5.09 3.21
CA GLU A 91 0.09 -5.89 3.73
C GLU A 91 -0.22 -6.55 5.08
N VAL A 92 -1.09 -5.95 5.88
CA VAL A 92 -1.39 -6.40 7.25
C VAL A 92 -2.80 -6.98 7.39
N TRP A 93 -3.67 -6.71 6.41
CA TRP A 93 -5.01 -7.26 6.33
C TRP A 93 -5.05 -8.59 5.57
N ASP A 94 -6.11 -9.36 5.77
CA ASP A 94 -6.31 -10.59 4.98
C ASP A 94 -6.71 -10.22 3.54
N GLY A 95 -5.84 -10.55 2.58
CA GLY A 95 -6.08 -10.28 1.16
C GLY A 95 -7.25 -11.07 0.57
N ALA A 96 -7.64 -12.19 1.21
CA ALA A 96 -8.77 -13.02 0.83
C ALA A 96 -10.08 -12.62 1.53
N ASP A 97 -10.07 -11.56 2.35
CA ASP A 97 -11.27 -11.06 3.01
C ASP A 97 -12.31 -10.63 1.95
N PRO A 98 -13.49 -11.27 1.89
CA PRO A 98 -14.48 -11.04 0.85
C PRO A 98 -15.07 -9.62 0.89
N ARG A 99 -14.88 -8.90 2.00
CA ARG A 99 -15.32 -7.50 2.15
C ARG A 99 -14.44 -6.53 1.37
N VAL A 100 -13.24 -6.94 0.95
CA VAL A 100 -12.27 -6.07 0.29
C VAL A 100 -12.58 -5.92 -1.19
N GLN A 101 -12.88 -4.70 -1.60
CA GLN A 101 -13.14 -4.32 -2.99
C GLN A 101 -12.08 -3.35 -3.48
N ARG A 102 -11.65 -3.51 -4.75
CA ARG A 102 -10.50 -2.81 -5.30
C ARG A 102 -10.84 -2.07 -6.58
N ILE A 103 -10.18 -0.93 -6.77
CA ILE A 103 -10.14 -0.20 -8.04
C ILE A 103 -8.68 0.04 -8.47
N ASP A 104 -8.42 -0.04 -9.77
CA ASP A 104 -7.17 0.44 -10.35
C ASP A 104 -7.15 1.97 -10.40
N SER A 105 -6.74 2.58 -9.28
CA SER A 105 -6.57 4.03 -9.14
C SER A 105 -5.52 4.33 -8.08
N GLY A 106 -4.83 5.47 -8.21
CA GLY A 106 -3.96 6.03 -7.17
C GLY A 106 -4.64 7.05 -6.26
N SER A 107 -5.94 7.30 -6.43
CA SER A 107 -6.65 8.33 -5.67
C SER A 107 -7.03 7.86 -4.28
N HIS A 108 -6.27 8.30 -3.27
CA HIS A 108 -6.54 8.00 -1.86
C HIS A 108 -7.94 8.44 -1.41
N SER A 109 -8.39 9.61 -1.88
CA SER A 109 -9.72 10.16 -1.54
C SER A 109 -10.82 9.78 -2.53
N PHE A 110 -10.53 8.96 -3.56
CA PHE A 110 -11.45 8.63 -4.65
C PHE A 110 -12.05 9.88 -5.35
N SER A 111 -11.34 11.00 -5.37
CA SER A 111 -11.85 12.29 -5.86
C SER A 111 -11.76 12.48 -7.38
N VAL A 112 -10.92 11.67 -8.05
CA VAL A 112 -10.72 11.73 -9.50
C VAL A 112 -11.65 10.76 -10.21
N GLU A 113 -12.02 11.07 -11.45
CA GLU A 113 -12.66 10.10 -12.34
C GLU A 113 -11.60 9.10 -12.84
N PRO A 114 -11.86 7.78 -12.90
CA PRO A 114 -13.13 7.07 -12.64
C PRO A 114 -13.36 6.64 -11.18
N ALA A 115 -12.45 6.95 -10.25
CA ALA A 115 -12.52 6.51 -8.86
C ALA A 115 -13.75 7.03 -8.11
N ARG A 116 -14.19 8.24 -8.43
CA ARG A 116 -15.39 8.84 -7.84
C ARG A 116 -16.67 8.12 -8.26
N ALA A 117 -16.88 7.86 -9.55
CA ALA A 117 -18.03 7.07 -10.00
C ALA A 117 -18.02 5.65 -9.40
N TRP A 118 -16.85 5.04 -9.29
CA TRP A 118 -16.71 3.74 -8.63
C TRP A 118 -17.11 3.80 -7.15
N LEU A 119 -16.63 4.79 -6.39
CA LEU A 119 -17.02 4.97 -4.99
C LEU A 119 -18.53 5.17 -4.85
N GLN A 120 -19.12 6.01 -5.70
CA GLN A 120 -20.56 6.23 -5.69
C GLN A 120 -21.34 4.93 -5.91
N ALA A 121 -20.94 4.10 -6.87
CA ALA A 121 -21.59 2.81 -7.11
C ALA A 121 -21.54 1.88 -5.89
N ARG A 122 -20.40 1.85 -5.18
CA ARG A 122 -20.23 1.05 -3.94
C ARG A 122 -21.10 1.55 -2.80
N LEU A 123 -21.25 2.87 -2.67
CA LEU A 123 -22.12 3.47 -1.65
C LEU A 123 -23.59 3.16 -1.92
N VAL A 124 -24.04 3.25 -3.18
CA VAL A 124 -25.42 2.89 -3.55
C VAL A 124 -25.68 1.40 -3.30
N GLU A 125 -24.72 0.53 -3.63
CA GLU A 125 -24.81 -0.91 -3.35
C GLU A 125 -24.98 -1.19 -1.85
N ALA A 126 -24.23 -0.50 -0.99
CA ALA A 126 -24.34 -0.64 0.47
C ALA A 126 -25.65 -0.11 1.06
N LEU A 127 -26.36 0.78 0.38
CA LEU A 127 -27.69 1.26 0.81
C LEU A 127 -28.83 0.29 0.45
N HIS A 128 -28.58 -0.65 -0.46
CA HIS A 128 -29.54 -1.66 -0.88
C HIS A 128 -29.30 -3.03 -0.25
N SER A 129 -28.23 -3.18 0.53
CA SER A 129 -27.83 -4.43 1.19
C SER A 129 -28.41 -4.60 2.58
#